data_AF-A0A5M3W194-F1
#
_entry.id   AF-A0A5M3W194-F1
#
_cell.length_a   1.000
_cell.length_b   1.000
_cell.length_c   1.000
_cell.angle_alpha   90.00
_cell.angle_beta   90.00
_cell.angle_gamma   90.00
#
_symmetry.space_group_name_H-M   'P 1'
#
loop_
_entity.id
_entity.type
_entity.pdbx_description
1 polymer ?
#
loop_
_entity_poly.entity_id
_entity_poly.type
_entity_poly.pdbx_seq_one_letter_code
_entity_poly.pdbx_strand_id
1 'polypeptide(L)'
;MQWMRLESFPVTKLDLTDEEREQLISWSQDDSVPALAMRAEIVLRSAEPGAVNERIAADLGITGITVGKWRARFAKAGLTGLIDTGRPGRPKVHIGLTDQERAQLAEWSRADGTAAGIGLRARILLACAEGKSNEDVAADLGIHADTVSKWRNRFVRRRLEGLANRQRRGRPTTITPEQVEQVIIATTQESPKNASRWSRATMAQHSGLSKSTIGRIWRTFELNPHLQPADDL
;
A
#
# COMPACT_ATOMS: atom_id res chain seq x y z
N MET A 1 -6.12 -21.03 17.49
CA MET A 1 -6.56 -22.44 17.42
C MET A 1 -5.36 -23.32 17.66
N GLN A 2 -5.37 -23.96 18.81
CA GLN A 2 -4.34 -24.82 19.38
C GLN A 2 -4.27 -26.12 18.56
N TRP A 3 -3.25 -26.25 17.72
CA TRP A 3 -2.98 -27.53 17.06
C TRP A 3 -2.33 -28.46 18.08
N MET A 4 -3.10 -29.44 18.52
CA MET A 4 -2.68 -30.53 19.39
C MET A 4 -1.43 -31.21 18.84
N ARG A 5 -0.51 -31.53 19.75
CA ARG A 5 0.68 -32.36 19.54
C ARG A 5 0.22 -33.69 18.92
N LEU A 6 0.39 -33.86 17.61
CA LEU A 6 0.03 -35.09 16.92
C LEU A 6 0.99 -36.18 17.38
N GLU A 7 0.44 -37.20 18.05
CA GLU A 7 1.10 -38.49 18.17
C GLU A 7 1.53 -38.95 16.76
N SER A 8 2.75 -39.47 16.64
CA SER A 8 3.38 -39.80 15.37
C SER A 8 2.72 -41.01 14.72
N PHE A 9 1.64 -40.79 13.97
CA PHE A 9 1.01 -41.84 13.18
C PHE A 9 1.77 -42.06 11.86
N PRO A 10 1.98 -43.32 11.44
CA PRO A 10 2.53 -43.63 10.12
C PRO A 10 1.60 -43.06 9.05
N VAL A 11 2.18 -42.46 8.03
CA VAL A 11 1.38 -41.86 6.96
C VAL A 11 1.23 -42.86 5.81
N THR A 12 0.09 -42.84 5.13
CA THR A 12 -0.13 -43.67 3.93
C THR A 12 1.03 -43.48 2.96
N LYS A 13 1.60 -44.62 2.53
CA LYS A 13 2.72 -44.69 1.59
C LYS A 13 2.35 -43.95 0.31
N LEU A 14 3.28 -43.14 -0.21
CA LEU A 14 3.16 -42.61 -1.56
C LEU A 14 3.60 -43.72 -2.53
N ASP A 15 2.69 -44.16 -3.39
CA ASP A 15 3.04 -45.06 -4.48
C ASP A 15 3.63 -44.23 -5.62
N LEU A 16 4.90 -44.45 -5.91
CA LEU A 16 5.65 -43.79 -6.98
C LEU A 16 5.74 -44.74 -8.17
N THR A 17 5.54 -44.23 -9.38
CA THR A 17 5.94 -44.95 -10.59
C THR A 17 7.48 -44.99 -10.71
N ASP A 18 8.01 -45.88 -11.54
CA ASP A 18 9.45 -45.97 -11.78
C ASP A 18 9.99 -44.66 -12.40
N GLU A 19 9.22 -44.05 -13.31
CA GLU A 19 9.54 -42.76 -13.94
C GLU A 19 9.55 -41.61 -12.92
N GLU A 20 8.54 -41.56 -12.03
CA GLU A 20 8.51 -40.56 -10.95
C GLU A 20 9.70 -40.72 -10.01
N ARG A 21 10.04 -41.96 -9.65
CA ARG A 21 11.17 -42.27 -8.79
C ARG A 21 12.49 -41.84 -9.42
N GLU A 22 12.71 -42.15 -10.69
CA GLU A 22 13.92 -41.76 -11.42
C GLU A 22 14.06 -40.23 -11.49
N GLN A 23 12.98 -39.53 -11.81
CA GLN A 23 13.00 -38.07 -11.87
C GLN A 23 13.24 -37.41 -10.50
N LEU A 24 12.67 -37.97 -9.43
CA LEU A 24 12.88 -37.49 -8.06
C LEU A 24 14.33 -37.70 -7.60
N ILE A 25 14.95 -38.83 -7.95
CA ILE A 25 16.37 -39.08 -7.67
C ILE A 25 17.25 -38.08 -8.42
N SER A 26 16.94 -37.82 -9.69
CA SER A 26 17.66 -36.80 -10.47
C SER A 26 17.55 -35.42 -9.81
N TRP A 27 16.36 -35.02 -9.36
CA TRP A 27 16.16 -33.72 -8.69
C TRP A 27 16.80 -33.66 -7.31
N SER A 28 16.82 -34.73 -6.52
CA SER A 28 17.42 -34.72 -5.18
C SER A 28 18.95 -34.59 -5.22
N GLN A 29 19.57 -34.96 -6.34
CA GLN A 29 21.01 -34.83 -6.59
C GLN A 29 21.40 -33.51 -7.29
N ASP A 30 20.42 -32.72 -7.73
CA ASP A 30 20.67 -31.45 -8.41
C ASP A 30 20.82 -30.30 -7.40
N ASP A 31 22.07 -30.00 -7.06
CA ASP A 31 22.44 -28.92 -6.16
C ASP A 31 22.16 -27.51 -6.73
N SER A 32 21.86 -27.38 -8.02
CA SER A 32 21.56 -26.08 -8.64
C SER A 32 20.21 -25.50 -8.21
N VAL A 33 19.28 -26.36 -7.74
CA VAL A 33 17.96 -25.95 -7.24
C VAL A 33 17.71 -26.57 -5.86
N PRO A 34 18.37 -26.10 -4.78
CA PRO A 34 18.31 -26.73 -3.45
C PRO A 34 16.90 -26.87 -2.89
N ALA A 35 16.01 -25.94 -3.24
CA ALA A 35 14.61 -25.99 -2.82
C ALA A 35 13.85 -27.14 -3.49
N LEU A 36 14.15 -27.47 -4.76
CA LEU A 36 13.52 -28.59 -5.48
C LEU A 36 14.13 -29.92 -5.04
N ALA A 37 15.45 -29.96 -4.85
CA ALA A 37 16.15 -31.13 -4.31
C ALA A 37 15.59 -31.57 -2.95
N MET A 38 15.41 -30.61 -2.02
CA MET A 38 14.77 -30.85 -0.73
C MET A 38 13.35 -31.42 -0.86
N ARG A 39 12.55 -30.94 -1.83
CA ARG A 39 11.18 -31.43 -2.05
C ARG A 39 11.15 -32.84 -2.62
N ALA A 40 12.05 -33.13 -3.55
CA ALA A 40 12.19 -34.45 -4.13
C ALA A 40 12.60 -35.47 -3.05
N GLU A 41 13.56 -35.10 -2.20
CA GLU A 41 14.01 -35.90 -1.06
C GLU A 41 12.87 -36.20 -0.07
N ILE A 42 12.03 -35.21 0.24
CA ILE A 42 10.83 -35.41 1.07
C ILE A 42 9.92 -36.50 0.47
N VAL A 43 9.68 -36.48 -0.84
CA VAL A 43 8.78 -37.45 -1.50
C VAL A 43 9.41 -38.84 -1.55
N LEU A 44 10.71 -38.95 -1.85
CA LEU A 44 11.43 -40.23 -1.86
C LEU A 44 11.34 -40.93 -0.50
N ARG A 45 11.68 -40.23 0.59
CA ARG A 45 11.59 -40.77 1.96
C ARG A 45 10.15 -41.09 2.38
N SER A 46 9.20 -40.34 1.85
CA SER A 46 7.77 -40.55 2.11
C SER A 46 7.16 -41.77 1.42
N ALA A 47 7.85 -42.31 0.41
CA ALA A 47 7.47 -43.53 -0.30
C ALA A 47 8.06 -44.80 0.34
N GLU A 48 8.95 -44.66 1.32
CA GLU A 48 9.49 -45.78 2.08
C GLU A 48 8.41 -46.41 2.99
N PRO A 49 8.40 -47.75 3.14
CA PRO A 49 7.49 -48.41 4.07
C PRO A 49 7.66 -47.88 5.50
N GLY A 50 6.55 -47.50 6.15
CA GLY A 50 6.58 -47.01 7.53
C GLY A 50 7.04 -45.55 7.69
N ALA A 51 7.07 -44.77 6.60
CA ALA A 51 7.41 -43.36 6.65
C ALA A 51 6.55 -42.56 7.66
N VAL A 52 7.23 -41.78 8.51
CA VAL A 52 6.63 -40.86 9.49
C VAL A 52 7.14 -39.45 9.22
N ASN A 53 6.22 -38.49 9.06
CA ASN A 53 6.58 -37.10 8.71
C ASN A 53 7.58 -36.47 9.69
N GLU A 54 7.43 -36.74 10.99
CA GLU A 54 8.32 -36.19 12.02
C GLU A 54 9.75 -36.75 11.93
N ARG A 55 9.91 -38.02 11.54
CA ARG A 55 11.24 -38.61 11.31
C ARG A 55 11.91 -37.95 10.10
N ILE A 56 11.19 -37.87 8.99
CA ILE A 56 11.67 -37.21 7.76
C ILE A 56 12.04 -35.76 8.05
N ALA A 57 11.22 -35.05 8.83
CA ALA A 57 11.46 -33.67 9.21
C ALA A 57 12.74 -33.52 10.05
N ALA A 58 12.94 -34.41 11.04
CA ALA A 58 14.15 -34.43 11.86
C ALA A 58 15.41 -34.70 11.02
N ASP A 59 15.36 -35.68 10.11
CA ASP A 59 16.52 -36.06 9.29
C ASP A 59 16.93 -34.96 8.31
N LEU A 60 15.95 -34.17 7.82
CA LEU A 60 16.16 -33.07 6.87
C LEU A 60 16.32 -31.70 7.53
N GLY A 61 16.21 -31.61 8.87
CA GLY A 61 16.29 -30.34 9.60
C GLY A 61 15.15 -29.35 9.28
N ILE A 62 13.96 -29.85 8.93
CA ILE A 62 12.78 -29.04 8.59
C ILE A 62 11.62 -29.33 9.55
N THR A 63 10.47 -28.69 9.34
CA THR A 63 9.26 -28.93 10.14
C THR A 63 8.38 -30.02 9.53
N GLY A 64 7.69 -30.81 10.37
CA GLY A 64 6.69 -31.79 9.92
C GLY A 64 5.57 -31.18 9.06
N ILE A 65 5.23 -29.91 9.27
CA ILE A 65 4.30 -29.14 8.43
C ILE A 65 4.82 -29.02 6.99
N THR A 66 6.13 -28.79 6.82
CA THR A 66 6.76 -28.67 5.50
C THR A 66 6.74 -30.01 4.76
N VAL A 67 7.06 -31.10 5.46
CA VAL A 67 6.95 -32.47 4.94
C VAL A 67 5.51 -32.76 4.50
N GLY A 68 4.54 -32.55 5.40
CA GLY A 68 3.12 -32.78 5.12
C GLY A 68 2.60 -31.98 3.92
N LYS A 69 3.00 -30.70 3.81
CA LYS A 69 2.65 -29.85 2.67
C LYS A 69 3.16 -30.42 1.35
N TRP A 70 4.42 -30.81 1.26
CA TRP A 70 4.99 -31.28 0.00
C TRP A 70 4.51 -32.68 -0.39
N ARG A 71 4.32 -33.57 0.58
CA ARG A 71 3.64 -34.86 0.37
C ARG A 71 2.23 -34.66 -0.20
N ALA A 72 1.44 -33.76 0.38
CA ALA A 72 0.09 -33.47 -0.10
C ALA A 72 0.08 -32.85 -1.51
N ARG A 73 1.06 -31.99 -1.82
CA ARG A 73 1.20 -31.42 -3.17
C ARG A 73 1.58 -32.48 -4.21
N PHE A 74 2.49 -33.38 -3.87
CA PHE A 74 2.87 -34.49 -4.74
C PHE A 74 1.69 -35.45 -4.96
N ALA A 75 1.02 -35.89 -3.90
CA ALA A 75 -0.16 -36.77 -4.02
C ALA A 75 -1.28 -36.17 -4.89
N LYS A 76 -1.38 -34.84 -4.95
CA LYS A 76 -2.39 -34.15 -5.77
C LYS A 76 -1.97 -33.96 -7.24
N ALA A 77 -0.68 -33.76 -7.53
CA ALA A 77 -0.23 -33.24 -8.81
C ALA A 77 1.07 -33.88 -9.34
N GLY A 78 1.54 -34.97 -8.72
CA GLY A 78 2.79 -35.65 -9.04
C GLY A 78 4.00 -34.70 -9.02
N LEU A 79 4.92 -34.94 -9.94
CA LEU A 79 6.15 -34.15 -10.14
C LEU A 79 5.87 -32.66 -10.33
N THR A 80 4.82 -32.29 -11.07
CA THR A 80 4.45 -30.87 -11.28
C THR A 80 4.07 -30.16 -9.98
N GLY A 81 3.60 -30.91 -8.98
CA GLY A 81 3.26 -30.40 -7.66
C GLY A 81 4.47 -29.91 -6.86
N LEU A 82 5.68 -30.39 -7.15
CA LEU A 82 6.92 -30.02 -6.46
C LEU A 82 7.58 -28.76 -7.00
N ILE A 83 7.26 -28.41 -8.24
CA ILE A 83 7.73 -27.19 -8.88
C ILE A 83 6.92 -26.01 -8.34
N ASP A 84 7.60 -24.93 -7.96
CA ASP A 84 6.89 -23.68 -7.72
C ASP A 84 6.59 -23.05 -9.08
N THR A 85 5.43 -23.38 -9.64
CA THR A 85 4.81 -22.50 -10.61
C THR A 85 4.40 -21.23 -9.86
N GLY A 86 4.71 -20.06 -10.44
CA GLY A 86 4.46 -18.77 -9.81
C GLY A 86 3.06 -18.77 -9.20
N ARG A 87 2.97 -18.55 -7.88
CA ARG A 87 1.69 -18.60 -7.15
C ARG A 87 0.69 -17.75 -7.92
N PRO A 88 -0.41 -18.32 -8.47
CA PRO A 88 -1.50 -17.49 -8.93
C PRO A 88 -1.92 -16.68 -7.71
N GLY A 89 -1.78 -15.36 -7.79
CA GLY A 89 -2.13 -14.47 -6.71
C GLY A 89 -3.54 -14.76 -6.21
N ARG A 90 -3.85 -14.43 -4.95
CA ARG A 90 -5.21 -14.59 -4.38
C ARG A 90 -6.26 -14.20 -5.45
N PRO A 91 -7.23 -15.06 -5.78
CA PRO A 91 -8.28 -14.74 -6.74
C PRO A 91 -8.88 -13.37 -6.42
N LYS A 92 -8.70 -12.40 -7.33
CA LYS A 92 -9.07 -11.00 -7.07
C LYS A 92 -10.54 -10.81 -7.43
N VAL A 93 -11.35 -10.36 -6.47
CA VAL A 93 -12.78 -10.05 -6.66
C VAL A 93 -12.94 -9.15 -7.88
N HIS A 94 -13.71 -9.58 -8.87
CA HIS A 94 -13.99 -8.81 -10.08
C HIS A 94 -14.59 -7.44 -9.70
N ILE A 95 -14.08 -6.35 -10.29
CA ILE A 95 -14.68 -5.04 -10.08
C ILE A 95 -15.90 -4.94 -10.99
N GLY A 96 -17.10 -5.19 -10.45
CA GLY A 96 -18.35 -4.84 -11.12
C GLY A 96 -18.52 -3.32 -11.16
N LEU A 97 -18.58 -2.75 -12.36
CA LEU A 97 -18.91 -1.34 -12.61
C LEU A 97 -20.35 -1.26 -13.12
N THR A 98 -21.14 -0.31 -12.62
CA THR A 98 -22.39 0.08 -13.26
C THR A 98 -22.09 0.86 -14.53
N ASP A 99 -23.07 1.00 -15.43
CA ASP A 99 -22.91 1.78 -16.66
C ASP A 99 -22.56 3.24 -16.37
N GLN A 100 -23.19 3.83 -15.34
CA GLN A 100 -22.90 5.19 -14.89
C GLN A 100 -21.46 5.33 -14.40
N GLU A 101 -20.96 4.37 -13.63
CA GLU A 101 -19.57 4.41 -13.15
C GLU A 101 -18.58 4.19 -14.28
N ARG A 102 -18.88 3.28 -15.21
CA ARG A 102 -18.07 3.06 -16.40
C ARG A 102 -17.98 4.33 -17.25
N ALA A 103 -19.10 5.01 -17.47
CA ALA A 103 -19.15 6.26 -18.20
C ALA A 103 -18.32 7.35 -17.50
N GLN A 104 -18.49 7.52 -16.18
CA GLN A 104 -17.75 8.51 -15.41
C GLN A 104 -16.24 8.25 -15.40
N LEU A 105 -15.83 6.98 -15.24
CA LEU A 105 -14.41 6.60 -15.29
C LEU A 105 -13.83 6.78 -16.70
N ALA A 106 -14.59 6.52 -17.75
CA ALA A 106 -14.17 6.76 -19.12
C ALA A 106 -14.01 8.26 -19.41
N GLU A 107 -14.85 9.11 -18.84
CA GLU A 107 -14.67 10.56 -18.91
C GLU A 107 -13.38 10.98 -18.20
N TRP A 108 -13.19 10.55 -16.94
CA TRP A 108 -12.01 10.90 -16.16
C TRP A 108 -10.71 10.35 -16.74
N SER A 109 -10.73 9.20 -17.42
CA SER A 109 -9.53 8.60 -18.01
C SER A 109 -8.95 9.43 -19.16
N ARG A 110 -9.77 10.29 -19.79
CA ARG A 110 -9.37 11.20 -20.88
C ARG A 110 -8.84 12.54 -20.38
N ALA A 111 -9.00 12.85 -19.09
CA ALA A 111 -8.54 14.11 -18.53
C ALA A 111 -7.02 14.08 -18.30
N ASP A 112 -6.27 14.76 -19.17
CA ASP A 112 -4.84 14.99 -18.99
C ASP A 112 -4.59 16.21 -18.07
N GLY A 113 -3.94 15.97 -16.92
CA GLY A 113 -2.96 16.93 -16.40
C GLY A 113 -3.27 17.85 -15.22
N THR A 114 -4.50 18.08 -14.73
CA THR A 114 -4.69 19.15 -13.69
C THR A 114 -5.44 18.78 -12.42
N ALA A 115 -6.20 17.68 -12.39
CA ALA A 115 -6.85 17.20 -11.17
C ALA A 115 -6.17 15.94 -10.62
N ALA A 116 -5.22 16.10 -9.68
CA ALA A 116 -4.98 15.12 -8.61
C ALA A 116 -4.61 13.66 -9.01
N GLY A 117 -4.25 13.36 -10.26
CA GLY A 117 -4.02 12.00 -10.74
C GLY A 117 -5.30 11.16 -10.90
N ILE A 118 -6.47 11.80 -11.08
CA ILE A 118 -7.76 11.12 -11.22
C ILE A 118 -7.83 10.24 -12.48
N GLY A 119 -7.28 10.71 -13.61
CA GLY A 119 -7.27 9.95 -14.87
C GLY A 119 -6.45 8.66 -14.79
N LEU A 120 -5.32 8.67 -14.08
CA LEU A 120 -4.57 7.42 -13.82
C LEU A 120 -5.40 6.42 -13.01
N ARG A 121 -6.07 6.89 -11.94
CA ARG A 121 -6.91 6.04 -11.10
C ARG A 121 -8.09 5.45 -11.88
N ALA A 122 -8.66 6.24 -12.78
CA ALA A 122 -9.75 5.80 -13.64
C ALA A 122 -9.29 4.71 -14.64
N ARG A 123 -8.14 4.91 -15.29
CA ARG A 123 -7.53 3.90 -16.18
C ARG A 123 -7.26 2.58 -15.44
N ILE A 124 -6.74 2.65 -14.22
CA ILE A 124 -6.53 1.46 -13.37
C ILE A 124 -7.84 0.67 -13.19
N LEU A 125 -8.93 1.35 -12.82
CA LEU A 125 -10.19 0.67 -12.51
C LEU A 125 -10.91 0.12 -13.73
N LEU A 126 -10.85 0.83 -14.86
CA LEU A 126 -11.38 0.32 -16.13
C LEU A 126 -10.66 -0.97 -16.54
N ALA A 127 -9.33 -0.98 -16.49
CA ALA A 127 -8.53 -2.16 -16.81
C ALA A 127 -8.79 -3.32 -15.82
N CYS A 128 -8.94 -3.03 -14.53
CA CYS A 128 -9.32 -4.05 -13.54
C CYS A 128 -10.75 -4.60 -13.76
N ALA A 129 -11.67 -3.81 -14.32
CA ALA A 129 -13.04 -4.22 -14.62
C ALA A 129 -13.14 -5.07 -15.91
N GLU A 130 -12.08 -5.10 -16.72
CA GLU A 130 -11.90 -6.02 -17.86
C GLU A 130 -11.32 -7.38 -17.42
N GLY A 131 -11.07 -7.57 -16.13
CA GLY A 131 -10.56 -8.83 -15.57
C GLY A 131 -9.03 -8.94 -15.55
N LYS A 132 -8.29 -7.92 -15.98
CA LYS A 132 -6.82 -7.91 -15.92
C LYS A 132 -6.28 -8.04 -14.49
N SER A 133 -5.14 -8.70 -14.33
CA SER A 133 -4.45 -8.80 -13.04
C SER A 133 -3.85 -7.45 -12.64
N ASN A 134 -3.47 -7.27 -11.37
CA ASN A 134 -2.88 -5.98 -10.97
C ASN A 134 -1.48 -5.83 -11.57
N GLU A 135 -0.82 -6.95 -11.83
CA GLU A 135 0.49 -7.08 -12.41
C GLU A 135 0.44 -6.68 -13.90
N ASP A 136 -0.56 -7.16 -14.65
CA ASP A 136 -0.78 -6.76 -16.05
C ASP A 136 -1.14 -5.28 -16.14
N VAL A 137 -2.08 -4.81 -15.31
CA VAL A 137 -2.46 -3.38 -15.28
C VAL A 137 -1.29 -2.49 -14.90
N ALA A 138 -0.42 -2.95 -14.00
CA ALA A 138 0.78 -2.25 -13.60
C ALA A 138 1.79 -2.13 -14.75
N ALA A 139 2.01 -3.23 -15.49
CA ALA A 139 2.86 -3.25 -16.67
C ALA A 139 2.31 -2.32 -17.77
N ASP A 140 1.03 -2.43 -18.10
CA ASP A 140 0.36 -1.62 -19.13
C ASP A 140 0.44 -0.12 -18.85
N LEU A 141 0.36 0.28 -17.57
CA LEU A 141 0.33 1.69 -17.15
C LEU A 141 1.68 2.22 -16.65
N GLY A 142 2.72 1.40 -16.62
CA GLY A 142 4.05 1.79 -16.14
C GLY A 142 4.10 2.20 -14.66
N ILE A 143 3.35 1.51 -13.80
CA ILE A 143 3.25 1.81 -12.35
C ILE A 143 3.52 0.57 -11.50
N HIS A 144 3.70 0.73 -10.19
CA HIS A 144 3.81 -0.41 -9.27
C HIS A 144 2.45 -1.11 -9.02
N ALA A 145 2.45 -2.44 -8.94
CA ALA A 145 1.27 -3.26 -8.64
C ALA A 145 0.58 -2.88 -7.30
N ASP A 146 1.35 -2.39 -6.32
CA ASP A 146 0.80 -1.88 -5.05
C ASP A 146 -0.09 -0.65 -5.25
N THR A 147 0.22 0.19 -6.25
CA THR A 147 -0.60 1.35 -6.61
C THR A 147 -1.94 0.88 -7.16
N VAL A 148 -1.95 -0.15 -8.02
CA VAL A 148 -3.18 -0.77 -8.54
C VAL A 148 -4.00 -1.36 -7.39
N SER A 149 -3.36 -2.16 -6.52
CA SER A 149 -3.99 -2.78 -5.35
C SER A 149 -4.66 -1.74 -4.44
N LYS A 150 -3.96 -0.63 -4.17
CA LYS A 150 -4.47 0.49 -3.35
C LYS A 150 -5.76 1.08 -3.93
N TRP A 151 -5.79 1.39 -5.22
CA TRP A 151 -6.95 2.03 -5.85
C TRP A 151 -8.12 1.07 -6.01
N ARG A 152 -7.85 -0.19 -6.38
CA ARG A 152 -8.85 -1.26 -6.41
C ARG A 152 -9.53 -1.43 -5.05
N ASN A 153 -8.76 -1.55 -3.97
CA ASN A 153 -9.29 -1.67 -2.61
C ASN A 153 -10.09 -0.44 -2.18
N ARG A 154 -9.64 0.76 -2.57
CA ARG A 154 -10.35 1.98 -2.24
C ARG A 154 -11.68 2.10 -2.98
N PHE A 155 -11.73 1.73 -4.25
CA PHE A 155 -12.97 1.72 -5.04
C PHE A 155 -13.97 0.71 -4.50
N VAL A 156 -13.55 -0.50 -4.15
CA VAL A 156 -14.44 -1.50 -3.53
C VAL A 156 -15.11 -0.95 -2.26
N ARG A 157 -14.40 -0.13 -1.48
CA ARG A 157 -14.91 0.44 -0.22
C ARG A 157 -15.73 1.71 -0.36
N ARG A 158 -15.44 2.53 -1.38
CA ARG A 158 -15.92 3.93 -1.47
C ARG A 158 -16.42 4.33 -2.86
N ARG A 159 -16.47 3.40 -3.80
CA ARG A 159 -16.83 3.61 -5.21
C ARG A 159 -16.11 4.85 -5.79
N LEU A 160 -16.80 5.65 -6.59
CA LEU A 160 -16.26 6.84 -7.24
C LEU A 160 -15.77 7.91 -6.25
N GLU A 161 -16.43 8.06 -5.10
CA GLU A 161 -16.04 9.04 -4.07
C GLU A 161 -14.63 8.76 -3.51
N GLY A 162 -14.22 7.50 -3.51
CA GLY A 162 -12.87 7.09 -3.12
C GLY A 162 -11.75 7.63 -4.04
N LEU A 163 -12.08 8.04 -5.26
CA LEU A 163 -11.09 8.41 -6.27
C LEU A 163 -10.71 9.89 -6.24
N ALA A 164 -11.53 10.73 -5.62
CA ALA A 164 -11.22 12.14 -5.43
C ALA A 164 -10.06 12.33 -4.42
N ASN A 165 -9.26 13.39 -4.60
CA ASN A 165 -8.33 13.80 -3.56
C ASN A 165 -9.11 14.39 -2.39
N ARG A 166 -8.88 13.87 -1.18
CA ARG A 166 -9.20 14.60 0.04
C ARG A 166 -8.42 15.92 -0.03
N GLN A 167 -9.09 17.07 0.09
CA GLN A 167 -8.39 18.33 0.31
C GLN A 167 -7.36 18.09 1.43
N ARG A 168 -6.08 18.30 1.12
CA ARG A 168 -5.03 18.21 2.13
C ARG A 168 -5.39 19.26 3.17
N ARG A 169 -5.76 18.83 4.38
CA ARG A 169 -5.79 19.76 5.52
C ARG A 169 -4.36 20.27 5.63
N GLY A 170 -4.16 21.56 5.37
CA GLY A 170 -2.83 22.18 5.47
C GLY A 170 -2.23 21.96 6.86
N ARG A 171 -0.94 22.26 7.02
CA ARG A 171 -0.30 22.28 8.35
C ARG A 171 -1.19 23.11 9.29
N PRO A 172 -1.61 22.58 10.45
CA PRO A 172 -2.37 23.35 11.42
C PRO A 172 -1.67 24.69 11.70
N THR A 173 -2.41 25.79 11.61
CA THR A 173 -1.88 27.13 11.87
C THR A 173 -1.33 27.15 13.30
N THR A 174 -0.05 27.48 13.47
CA THR A 174 0.61 27.50 14.79
C THR A 174 0.27 28.76 15.61
N ILE A 175 -0.36 29.76 14.97
CA ILE A 175 -0.76 31.02 15.59
C ILE A 175 -2.22 30.88 16.02
N THR A 176 -2.54 31.25 17.25
CA THR A 176 -3.91 31.15 17.77
C THR A 176 -4.76 32.33 17.29
N PRO A 177 -6.10 32.19 17.25
CA PRO A 177 -6.99 33.30 16.89
C PRO A 177 -6.79 34.54 17.76
N GLU A 178 -6.51 34.35 19.06
CA GLU A 178 -6.31 35.43 20.02
C GLU A 178 -5.05 36.24 19.70
N GLN A 179 -3.98 35.58 19.25
CA GLN A 179 -2.76 36.26 18.80
C GLN A 179 -2.98 37.07 17.51
N VAL A 180 -3.86 36.60 16.63
CA VAL A 180 -4.25 37.34 15.42
C VAL A 180 -5.07 38.57 15.79
N GLU A 181 -6.04 38.42 16.68
CA GLU A 181 -6.88 39.50 17.19
C GLU A 181 -6.05 40.59 17.88
N GLN A 182 -5.11 40.20 18.74
CA GLN A 182 -4.19 41.14 19.40
C GLN A 182 -3.40 41.99 18.39
N VAL A 183 -2.91 41.37 17.31
CA VAL A 183 -2.20 42.10 16.25
C VAL A 183 -3.15 43.07 15.53
N ILE A 184 -4.39 42.67 15.26
CA ILE A 184 -5.38 43.54 14.61
C ILE A 184 -5.68 44.76 15.49
N ILE A 185 -5.99 44.53 16.77
CA ILE A 185 -6.28 45.58 17.76
C ILE A 185 -5.09 46.53 17.90
N ALA A 186 -3.89 46.01 18.15
CA ALA A 186 -2.70 46.84 18.29
C ALA A 186 -2.40 47.64 17.02
N THR A 187 -2.69 47.09 15.83
CA THR A 187 -2.48 47.79 14.56
C THR A 187 -3.46 48.95 14.36
N THR A 188 -4.69 48.84 14.87
CA THR A 188 -5.77 49.82 14.61
C THR A 188 -6.01 50.80 15.76
N GLN A 189 -5.67 50.44 16.99
CA GLN A 189 -5.99 51.22 18.19
C GLN A 189 -4.77 51.74 18.95
N GLU A 190 -3.57 51.29 18.59
CA GLU A 190 -2.33 51.69 19.27
C GLU A 190 -1.30 52.28 18.30
N SER A 191 -0.29 52.95 18.86
CA SER A 191 0.87 53.48 18.14
C SER A 191 2.18 52.97 18.74
N PRO A 192 3.23 52.74 17.92
CA PRO A 192 4.51 52.27 18.43
C PRO A 192 5.19 53.33 19.30
N LYS A 193 5.85 52.89 20.37
CA LYS A 193 6.47 53.79 21.38
C LYS A 193 7.44 54.85 20.84
N ASN A 194 8.17 54.54 19.76
CA ASN A 194 9.21 55.41 19.19
C ASN A 194 9.04 55.63 17.67
N ALA A 195 7.82 55.51 17.15
CA ALA A 195 7.55 55.76 15.73
C ALA A 195 6.12 56.24 15.54
N SER A 196 5.89 57.02 14.49
CA SER A 196 4.54 57.50 14.14
C SER A 196 3.65 56.40 13.57
N ARG A 197 4.21 55.28 13.10
CA ARG A 197 3.47 54.20 12.42
C ARG A 197 4.03 52.83 12.72
N TRP A 198 3.17 51.82 12.70
CA TRP A 198 3.58 50.42 12.79
C TRP A 198 4.35 49.98 11.55
N SER A 199 5.55 49.48 11.77
CA SER A 199 6.30 48.69 10.80
C SER A 199 6.16 47.21 11.13
N ARG A 200 6.41 46.33 10.16
CA ARG A 200 6.43 44.88 10.42
C ARG A 200 7.43 44.52 11.53
N ALA A 201 8.51 45.30 11.67
CA ALA A 201 9.52 45.09 12.68
C ALA A 201 9.05 45.50 14.09
N THR A 202 8.44 46.68 14.22
CA THR A 202 7.96 47.16 15.51
C THR A 202 6.75 46.37 16.00
N MET A 203 5.85 45.96 15.10
CA MET A 203 4.71 45.11 15.45
C MET A 203 5.14 43.68 15.81
N ALA A 204 6.18 43.14 15.15
CA ALA A 204 6.77 41.86 15.54
C ALA A 204 7.39 41.91 16.94
N GLN A 205 8.09 43.01 17.26
CA GLN A 205 8.67 43.22 18.59
C GLN A 205 7.59 43.37 19.68
N HIS A 206 6.48 44.04 19.36
CA HIS A 206 5.36 44.25 20.28
C HIS A 206 4.57 42.95 20.53
N SER A 207 4.23 42.20 19.48
CA SER A 207 3.39 40.99 19.57
C SER A 207 4.14 39.70 19.90
N GLY A 208 5.48 39.70 19.82
CA GLY A 208 6.30 38.49 19.93
C GLY A 208 6.21 37.54 18.72
N LEU A 209 5.48 37.93 17.65
CA LEU A 209 5.35 37.14 16.43
C LEU A 209 6.41 37.50 15.39
N SER A 210 6.72 36.57 14.48
CA SER A 210 7.67 36.84 13.39
C SER A 210 7.17 37.95 12.44
N LYS A 211 8.09 38.74 11.86
CA LYS A 211 7.76 39.74 10.82
C LYS A 211 6.97 39.15 9.64
N SER A 212 7.23 37.88 9.30
CA SER A 212 6.51 37.15 8.23
C SER A 212 5.06 36.83 8.60
N THR A 213 4.81 36.56 9.89
CA THR A 213 3.47 36.33 10.43
C THR A 213 2.67 37.62 10.41
N ILE A 214 3.25 38.71 10.92
CA ILE A 214 2.64 40.05 10.87
C ILE A 214 2.29 40.46 9.45
N GLY A 215 3.22 40.29 8.51
CA GLY A 215 2.96 40.62 7.10
C GLY A 215 1.86 39.77 6.46
N ARG A 216 1.67 38.51 6.90
CA ARG A 216 0.55 37.67 6.45
C ARG A 216 -0.77 38.13 7.07
N ILE A 217 -0.81 38.39 8.37
CA ILE A 217 -2.00 38.90 9.07
C ILE A 217 -2.45 40.20 8.42
N TRP A 218 -1.56 41.18 8.27
CA TRP A 218 -1.91 42.45 7.63
C TRP A 218 -2.43 42.29 6.20
N ARG A 219 -1.87 41.38 5.40
CA ARG A 219 -2.40 41.12 4.05
C ARG A 219 -3.78 40.45 4.08
N THR A 220 -3.98 39.49 4.98
CA THR A 220 -5.24 38.76 5.12
C THR A 220 -6.39 39.66 5.56
N PHE A 221 -6.12 40.65 6.41
CA PHE A 221 -7.11 41.61 6.92
C PHE A 221 -7.00 42.99 6.24
N GLU A 222 -6.24 43.09 5.16
CA GLU A 222 -6.06 44.31 4.36
C GLU A 222 -5.60 45.55 5.15
N LEU A 223 -4.86 45.33 6.25
CA LEU A 223 -4.33 46.38 7.12
C LEU A 223 -3.08 47.03 6.50
N ASN A 224 -3.12 48.35 6.32
CA ASN A 224 -2.02 49.13 5.76
C ASN A 224 -1.58 50.27 6.70
N PRO A 225 -0.98 49.95 7.87
CA PRO A 225 -0.58 50.96 8.86
C PRO A 225 0.52 51.92 8.37
N HIS A 226 1.16 51.61 7.25
CA HIS A 226 2.18 52.44 6.61
C HIS A 226 1.60 53.42 5.58
N LEU A 227 0.32 53.27 5.21
CA LEU A 227 -0.37 54.08 4.21
C LEU A 227 -1.50 54.95 4.79
N GLN A 228 -1.84 54.80 6.08
CA GLN A 228 -2.84 55.67 6.69
C GLN A 228 -2.25 57.06 6.98
N PRO A 229 -2.94 58.15 6.58
CA PRO A 229 -2.50 59.50 6.87
C PRO A 229 -2.39 59.67 8.39
N ALA A 230 -1.32 60.34 8.82
CA ALA A 230 -1.27 60.87 10.17
C ALA A 230 -2.14 62.12 10.10
N ASP A 231 -3.34 62.08 10.69
CA ASP A 231 -4.02 63.20 11.36
C ASP A 231 -5.51 62.90 11.50
N ASP A 232 -5.96 62.88 12.75
CA ASP A 232 -7.16 63.56 13.26
C ASP A 232 -7.17 63.39 14.80
N LEU A 233 -6.34 64.21 15.47
CA LEU A 233 -6.62 64.74 16.81
C LEU A 233 -6.71 66.26 16.70
#